data_AF-A0A3P6RD54-F1
#
_entry.id   AF-A0A3P6RD54-F1
#
_cell.length_a   1.000
_cell.length_b   1.000
_cell.length_c   1.000
_cell.angle_alpha   90.00
_cell.angle_beta   90.00
_cell.angle_gamma   90.00
#
_symmetry.space_group_name_H-M   'P 1'
#
loop_
_entity.id
_entity.type
_entity.pdbx_description
1 polymer ?
#
loop_
_entity_poly.entity_id
_entity_poly.type
_entity_poly.pdbx_seq_one_letter_code
_entity_poly.pdbx_strand_id
1 'polypeptide(L)'
;MKFANFLAFQIVPGVIPIHEQLHPGCNIDVHGEVVHGHHKDFAVELVSGPHIVLHVNFRFHHTHEVVMNSASHGAWGTEIKHKNPLHHNDQFHLHISVHQSHYEISVNGHHLADYTHRFPMESVQGIGLKGDVKVKKVEFSGFAFRVDWNSHRDYGHSGYSAYGTDNYQPPAVSITRCFSESVRSAAARSALRGKCADEAQMLASVIKILYIYITLSFKESNIIERDFDNFHIET
;
A
#
# COMPACT_ATOMS: atom_id res chain seq x y z
N MET A 1 -26.39 -7.51 7.05
CA MET A 1 -25.88 -6.40 6.21
C MET A 1 -24.43 -6.18 6.59
N LYS A 2 -23.49 -6.31 5.64
CA LYS A 2 -22.05 -6.14 5.91
C LYS A 2 -21.75 -4.64 5.88
N PHE A 3 -21.28 -4.10 6.98
CA PHE A 3 -20.92 -2.70 7.11
C PHE A 3 -19.71 -2.41 6.21
N ALA A 4 -19.91 -1.64 5.14
CA ALA A 4 -18.80 -0.88 4.57
C ALA A 4 -18.38 0.13 5.63
N ASN A 5 -17.14 0.07 6.10
CA ASN A 5 -16.66 1.06 7.06
C ASN A 5 -16.50 2.38 6.34
N PHE A 6 -17.33 3.35 6.76
CA PHE A 6 -17.43 4.67 6.21
C PHE A 6 -16.73 5.65 7.15
N LEU A 7 -15.72 6.34 6.65
CA LEU A 7 -15.07 7.42 7.39
C LEU A 7 -15.37 8.75 6.70
N ALA A 8 -16.22 9.57 7.32
CA ALA A 8 -16.54 10.93 6.87
C ALA A 8 -15.39 11.90 7.20
N PHE A 9 -15.09 12.80 6.26
CA PHE A 9 -14.12 13.91 6.36
C PHE A 9 -12.76 13.53 6.94
N GLN A 10 -11.79 13.29 6.06
CA GLN A 10 -10.44 12.90 6.47
C GLN A 10 -9.53 14.12 6.59
N ILE A 11 -8.75 14.17 7.67
CA ILE A 11 -7.70 15.17 7.85
C ILE A 11 -6.55 14.81 6.91
N VAL A 12 -6.08 15.81 6.15
CA VAL A 12 -4.93 15.69 5.24
C VAL A 12 -3.86 16.68 5.71
N PRO A 13 -2.61 16.25 5.92
CA PRO A 13 -2.12 14.88 5.76
C PRO A 13 -2.60 13.94 6.90
N GLY A 14 -2.78 12.67 6.58
CA GLY A 14 -3.25 11.68 7.55
C GLY A 14 -3.15 10.24 7.03
N VAL A 15 -3.27 9.28 7.96
CA VAL A 15 -3.33 7.85 7.63
C VAL A 15 -4.57 7.26 8.27
N ILE A 16 -5.30 6.47 7.49
CA ILE A 16 -6.40 5.65 7.95
C ILE A 16 -5.90 4.21 8.05
N PRO A 17 -5.89 3.61 9.25
CA PRO A 17 -5.52 2.20 9.41
C PRO A 17 -6.47 1.26 8.66
N ILE A 18 -5.92 0.19 8.11
CA ILE A 18 -6.67 -0.93 7.54
C ILE A 18 -6.47 -2.13 8.48
N HIS A 19 -7.56 -2.62 9.06
CA HIS A 19 -7.51 -3.58 10.17
C HIS A 19 -7.58 -5.04 9.74
N GLU A 20 -7.63 -5.29 8.44
CA GLU A 20 -7.67 -6.63 7.84
C GLU A 20 -6.73 -6.69 6.65
N GLN A 21 -6.13 -7.86 6.42
CA GLN A 21 -5.27 -8.08 5.27
C GLN A 21 -6.07 -7.90 3.98
N LEU A 22 -5.47 -7.22 3.00
CA LEU A 22 -5.99 -7.18 1.65
C LEU A 22 -5.94 -8.59 1.03
N HIS A 23 -6.95 -8.91 0.26
CA HIS A 23 -7.02 -10.11 -0.57
C HIS A 23 -7.72 -9.76 -1.89
N PRO A 24 -7.70 -10.65 -2.91
CA PRO A 24 -8.37 -10.38 -4.17
C PRO A 24 -9.86 -10.11 -3.92
N GLY A 25 -10.39 -9.06 -4.55
CA GLY A 25 -11.76 -8.58 -4.38
C GLY A 25 -11.95 -7.53 -3.29
N CYS A 26 -10.92 -7.17 -2.51
CA CYS A 26 -10.94 -5.97 -1.69
C CYS A 26 -10.96 -4.72 -2.58
N ASN A 27 -11.77 -3.73 -2.21
CA ASN A 27 -11.75 -2.42 -2.87
C ASN A 27 -11.58 -1.31 -1.85
N ILE A 28 -10.89 -0.25 -2.30
CA ILE A 28 -10.66 0.97 -1.55
C ILE A 28 -11.09 2.14 -2.44
N ASP A 29 -12.09 2.88 -1.97
CA ASP A 29 -12.68 4.02 -2.66
C ASP A 29 -12.33 5.31 -1.92
N VAL A 30 -11.76 6.28 -2.62
CA VAL A 30 -11.45 7.62 -2.10
C VAL A 30 -12.23 8.65 -2.89
N HIS A 31 -13.13 9.35 -2.21
CA HIS A 31 -13.87 10.46 -2.77
C HIS A 31 -13.35 11.78 -2.20
N GLY A 32 -13.08 12.72 -3.09
CA GLY A 32 -12.54 14.00 -2.66
C GLY A 32 -12.70 15.08 -3.72
N GLU A 33 -12.03 16.18 -3.42
CA GLU A 33 -11.97 17.37 -4.25
C GLU A 33 -10.52 17.82 -4.36
N VAL A 34 -10.08 18.07 -5.58
CA VAL A 34 -8.74 18.59 -5.86
C VAL A 34 -8.66 20.02 -5.38
N VAL A 35 -7.72 20.33 -4.50
CA VAL A 35 -7.52 21.70 -4.02
C VAL A 35 -6.36 22.33 -4.80
N HIS A 36 -6.50 23.61 -5.14
CA HIS A 36 -5.37 24.38 -5.65
C HIS A 36 -4.64 25.03 -4.47
N GLY A 37 -3.59 24.37 -3.99
CA GLY A 37 -2.85 24.80 -2.80
C GLY A 37 -1.35 24.96 -3.04
N HIS A 38 -0.57 24.81 -1.97
CA HIS A 38 0.87 25.03 -1.96
C HIS A 38 1.67 23.84 -2.53
N HIS A 39 1.24 22.61 -2.25
CA HIS A 39 1.91 21.39 -2.71
C HIS A 39 1.68 21.12 -4.20
N LYS A 40 0.64 21.73 -4.78
CA LYS A 40 0.20 21.67 -6.19
C LYS A 40 -0.24 20.29 -6.69
N ASP A 41 0.16 19.26 -5.97
CA ASP A 41 -0.08 17.85 -6.22
C ASP A 41 -0.68 17.20 -4.96
N PHE A 42 -1.28 16.03 -5.13
CA PHE A 42 -1.67 15.19 -3.99
C PHE A 42 -1.35 13.73 -4.24
N ALA A 43 -1.26 12.95 -3.18
CA ALA A 43 -1.01 11.52 -3.25
C ALA A 43 -1.93 10.72 -2.33
N VAL A 44 -2.33 9.56 -2.85
CA VAL A 44 -2.95 8.48 -2.09
C VAL A 44 -1.96 7.33 -2.06
N GLU A 45 -1.66 6.82 -0.87
CA GLU A 45 -0.64 5.79 -0.67
C GLU A 45 -1.19 4.60 0.11
N LEU A 46 -0.83 3.38 -0.30
CA LEU A 46 -0.95 2.20 0.55
C LEU A 46 0.36 2.04 1.32
N VAL A 47 0.28 2.02 2.64
CA VAL A 47 1.46 2.05 3.52
C VAL A 47 1.62 0.74 4.31
N SER A 48 2.87 0.38 4.59
CA SER A 48 3.25 -0.76 5.42
C SER A 48 4.51 -0.41 6.21
N GLY A 49 4.35 0.06 7.45
CA GLY A 49 5.43 0.62 8.23
C GLY A 49 6.27 1.62 7.42
N PRO A 50 7.59 1.38 7.22
CA PRO A 50 8.49 2.30 6.50
C PRO A 50 8.36 2.25 4.98
N HIS A 51 7.46 1.41 4.47
CA HIS A 51 7.29 1.17 3.05
C HIS A 51 6.05 1.89 2.52
N ILE A 52 6.18 2.36 1.28
CA ILE A 52 5.04 2.77 0.45
C ILE A 52 4.81 1.64 -0.54
N VAL A 53 3.79 0.83 -0.28
CA VAL A 53 3.43 -0.34 -1.10
C VAL A 53 2.94 0.11 -2.47
N LEU A 54 2.08 1.12 -2.50
CA LEU A 54 1.59 1.76 -3.70
C LEU A 54 1.52 3.27 -3.44
N HIS A 55 2.16 4.05 -4.29
CA HIS A 55 2.03 5.49 -4.35
C HIS A 55 1.22 5.84 -5.59
N VAL A 56 0.16 6.64 -5.46
CA VAL A 56 -0.59 7.21 -6.59
C VAL A 56 -0.58 8.71 -6.44
N ASN A 57 0.26 9.41 -7.21
CA ASN A 57 0.46 10.84 -7.10
C ASN A 57 -0.04 11.57 -8.33
N PHE A 58 -1.08 12.38 -8.12
CA PHE A 58 -1.67 13.25 -9.14
C PHE A 58 -0.86 14.54 -9.20
N ARG A 59 -0.07 14.68 -10.26
CA ARG A 59 0.73 15.86 -10.53
C ARG A 59 -0.03 16.79 -11.47
N PHE A 60 -0.13 18.07 -11.12
CA PHE A 60 -0.86 19.06 -11.92
C PHE A 60 0.08 20.03 -12.64
N HIS A 61 1.25 20.30 -12.06
CA HIS A 61 2.23 21.23 -12.64
C HIS A 61 3.23 20.53 -13.57
N HIS A 62 3.66 21.28 -14.60
CA HIS A 62 4.64 20.91 -15.62
C HIS A 62 4.25 19.75 -16.54
N THR A 63 3.97 18.56 -15.99
CA THR A 63 3.72 17.34 -16.80
C THR A 63 2.25 16.93 -16.85
N HIS A 64 1.44 17.27 -15.85
CA HIS A 64 0.02 16.91 -15.75
C HIS A 64 -0.21 15.39 -15.87
N GLU A 65 0.46 14.64 -15.00
CA GLU A 65 0.54 13.17 -15.01
C GLU A 65 0.14 12.56 -13.66
N VAL A 66 -0.36 11.33 -13.68
CA VAL A 66 -0.41 10.48 -12.49
C VAL A 66 0.85 9.63 -12.48
N VAL A 67 1.61 9.69 -11.38
CA VAL A 67 2.80 8.87 -11.18
C VAL A 67 2.52 7.81 -10.13
N MET A 68 2.85 6.57 -10.48
CA MET A 68 2.74 5.42 -9.60
C MET A 68 4.10 4.80 -9.32
N ASN A 69 4.33 4.45 -8.06
CA ASN A 69 5.59 3.83 -7.64
C ASN A 69 5.43 3.07 -6.31
N SER A 70 6.50 2.46 -5.84
CA SER A 70 6.63 1.93 -4.49
C SER A 70 7.95 2.40 -3.90
N ALA A 71 8.02 2.53 -2.58
CA ALA A 71 9.24 2.91 -1.87
C ALA A 71 9.56 1.90 -0.77
N SER A 72 10.82 1.47 -0.70
CA SER A 72 11.34 0.63 0.38
C SER A 72 12.26 1.45 1.26
N HIS A 73 11.91 1.67 2.53
CA HIS A 73 12.73 2.49 3.44
C HIS A 73 13.12 3.86 2.85
N GLY A 74 12.17 4.51 2.17
CA GLY A 74 12.40 5.80 1.50
C GLY A 74 13.08 5.72 0.13
N ALA A 75 13.64 4.58 -0.26
CA ALA A 75 14.21 4.39 -1.61
C ALA A 75 13.09 4.08 -2.62
N TRP A 76 12.91 4.98 -3.59
CA TRP A 76 11.90 4.87 -4.64
C TRP A 76 12.32 3.89 -5.74
N GLY A 77 11.36 3.10 -6.23
CA GLY A 77 11.56 2.25 -7.40
C GLY A 77 11.41 3.00 -8.73
N THR A 78 11.19 2.24 -9.81
CA THR A 78 10.92 2.81 -11.15
C THR A 78 9.52 3.41 -11.22
N GLU A 79 9.40 4.65 -11.68
CA GLU A 79 8.10 5.31 -11.87
C GLU A 79 7.30 4.71 -13.03
N ILE A 80 5.98 4.61 -12.87
CA ILE A 80 5.01 4.38 -13.95
C ILE A 80 4.18 5.65 -14.10
N LYS A 81 3.99 6.13 -15.33
CA LYS A 81 3.35 7.43 -15.61
C LYS A 81 2.14 7.28 -16.52
N HIS A 82 1.07 7.98 -16.19
CA HIS A 82 -0.15 8.05 -16.97
C HIS A 82 -0.61 9.50 -17.08
N LYS A 83 -1.49 9.81 -18.04
CA LYS A 83 -2.11 11.14 -18.13
C LYS A 83 -2.99 11.39 -16.90
N ASN A 84 -2.86 12.56 -16.28
CA ASN A 84 -3.76 12.97 -15.19
C ASN A 84 -5.14 13.35 -15.76
N PRO A 85 -6.24 12.67 -15.37
CA PRO A 85 -7.58 13.00 -15.82
C PRO A 85 -8.25 14.10 -15.00
N LEU A 86 -7.64 14.55 -13.90
CA LEU A 86 -8.20 15.54 -12.98
C LEU A 86 -7.64 16.93 -13.25
N HIS A 87 -8.43 17.94 -12.93
CA HIS A 87 -8.07 19.35 -12.87
C HIS A 87 -8.35 19.94 -11.49
N HIS A 88 -7.85 21.16 -11.23
CA HIS A 88 -8.11 21.85 -9.97
C HIS A 88 -9.60 22.10 -9.75
N ASN A 89 -10.06 21.92 -8.51
CA ASN A 89 -11.46 21.98 -8.07
C ASN A 89 -12.36 20.83 -8.56
N ASP A 90 -11.82 19.84 -9.29
CA ASP A 90 -12.59 18.67 -9.68
C ASP A 90 -12.97 17.84 -8.46
N GLN A 91 -14.19 17.32 -8.49
CA GLN A 91 -14.55 16.16 -7.69
C GLN A 91 -13.93 14.92 -8.31
N PHE A 92 -13.39 14.04 -7.47
CA PHE A 92 -12.85 12.78 -7.95
C PHE A 92 -13.33 11.60 -7.10
N HIS A 93 -13.36 10.46 -7.76
CA HIS A 93 -13.49 9.13 -7.19
C HIS A 93 -12.29 8.31 -7.67
N LEU A 94 -11.35 8.04 -6.77
CA LEU A 94 -10.27 7.09 -6.99
C LEU A 94 -10.71 5.73 -6.46
N HIS A 95 -10.68 4.72 -7.32
CA HIS A 95 -11.00 3.34 -6.97
C HIS A 95 -9.77 2.47 -7.16
N ILE A 96 -9.41 1.72 -6.12
CA ILE A 96 -8.32 0.75 -6.12
C ILE A 96 -8.93 -0.62 -5.85
N SER A 97 -8.98 -1.47 -6.87
CA SER A 97 -9.41 -2.87 -6.77
C SER A 97 -8.19 -3.78 -6.63
N VAL A 98 -8.23 -4.67 -5.64
CA VAL A 98 -7.16 -5.62 -5.38
C VAL A 98 -7.40 -6.89 -6.19
N HIS A 99 -6.49 -7.18 -7.10
CA HIS A 99 -6.44 -8.44 -7.85
C HIS A 99 -5.29 -9.32 -7.36
N GLN A 100 -5.27 -10.58 -7.83
CA GLN A 100 -4.25 -11.56 -7.42
C GLN A 100 -2.82 -11.13 -7.79
N SER A 101 -2.64 -10.39 -8.89
CA SER A 101 -1.32 -10.02 -9.44
C SER A 101 -1.05 -8.50 -9.46
N HIS A 102 -2.07 -7.67 -9.29
CA HIS A 102 -1.96 -6.21 -9.43
C HIS A 102 -3.04 -5.49 -8.63
N TYR A 103 -2.88 -4.18 -8.51
CA TYR A 103 -3.95 -3.25 -8.20
C TYR A 103 -4.51 -2.69 -9.50
N GLU A 104 -5.81 -2.86 -9.75
CA GLU A 104 -6.51 -2.15 -10.82
C GLU A 104 -6.92 -0.77 -10.28
N ILE A 105 -6.51 0.30 -10.98
CA ILE A 105 -6.70 1.68 -10.55
C ILE A 105 -7.59 2.37 -11.57
N SER A 106 -8.68 2.98 -11.10
CA SER A 106 -9.57 3.81 -11.92
C SER A 106 -9.88 5.14 -11.25
N VAL A 107 -10.15 6.14 -12.08
CA VAL A 107 -10.53 7.49 -11.64
C VAL A 107 -11.82 7.89 -12.34
N ASN A 108 -12.82 8.28 -11.57
CA ASN A 108 -14.16 8.66 -12.05
C ASN A 108 -14.80 7.57 -12.92
N GLY A 109 -14.61 6.30 -12.55
CA GLY A 109 -15.14 5.13 -13.29
C GLY A 109 -14.36 4.78 -14.57
N HIS A 110 -13.30 5.51 -14.89
CA HIS A 110 -12.44 5.21 -16.03
C HIS A 110 -11.14 4.54 -15.59
N HIS A 111 -10.82 3.40 -16.19
CA HIS A 111 -9.58 2.69 -15.95
C HIS A 111 -8.36 3.58 -16.24
N LEU A 112 -7.40 3.61 -15.30
CA LEU A 112 -6.16 4.38 -15.40
C LEU A 112 -4.94 3.47 -15.58
N ALA A 113 -4.81 2.42 -14.75
CA ALA A 113 -3.66 1.51 -14.79
C ALA A 113 -3.89 0.18 -14.07
N ASP A 114 -3.15 -0.85 -14.49
CA ASP A 114 -2.91 -2.08 -13.74
C ASP A 114 -1.51 -2.05 -13.11
N TYR A 115 -1.42 -1.74 -11.82
CA TYR A 115 -0.15 -1.67 -11.10
C TYR A 115 0.22 -3.04 -10.54
N THR A 116 1.16 -3.73 -11.18
CA THR A 116 1.66 -5.04 -10.70
C THR A 116 2.22 -4.95 -9.29
N HIS A 117 1.86 -5.91 -8.43
CA HIS A 117 2.30 -5.96 -7.04
C HIS A 117 3.84 -6.00 -6.96
N ARG A 118 4.43 -4.95 -6.36
CA ARG A 118 5.87 -4.93 -6.00
C ARG A 118 6.12 -5.38 -4.57
N PHE A 119 5.09 -5.35 -3.73
CA PHE A 119 5.07 -5.87 -2.38
C PHE A 119 3.87 -6.81 -2.23
N PRO A 120 3.89 -7.75 -1.26
CA PRO A 120 2.71 -8.55 -0.94
C PRO A 120 1.53 -7.65 -0.54
N MET A 121 0.36 -7.84 -1.17
CA MET A 121 -0.82 -7.03 -0.87
C MET A 121 -1.25 -7.14 0.61
N GLU A 122 -1.03 -8.30 1.22
CA GLU A 122 -1.34 -8.61 2.62
C GLU A 122 -0.51 -7.78 3.60
N SER A 123 0.58 -7.17 3.14
CA SER A 123 1.43 -6.30 3.97
C SER A 123 0.84 -4.91 4.20
N VAL A 124 -0.16 -4.49 3.41
CA VAL A 124 -0.77 -3.16 3.54
C VAL A 124 -1.45 -3.01 4.89
N GLN A 125 -1.15 -1.91 5.58
CA GLN A 125 -1.61 -1.61 6.94
C GLN A 125 -2.47 -0.36 7.03
N GLY A 126 -2.47 0.47 6.00
CA GLY A 126 -3.21 1.72 6.00
C GLY A 126 -3.21 2.40 4.65
N ILE A 127 -4.07 3.40 4.54
CA ILE A 127 -4.11 4.34 3.42
C ILE A 127 -3.65 5.71 3.92
N GLY A 128 -2.57 6.20 3.34
CA GLY A 128 -2.02 7.53 3.56
C GLY A 128 -2.57 8.54 2.56
N LEU A 129 -2.87 9.74 3.04
CA LEU A 129 -3.39 10.86 2.27
C LEU A 129 -2.48 12.07 2.53
N LYS A 130 -1.97 12.71 1.48
CA LYS A 130 -1.12 13.90 1.60
C LYS A 130 -1.23 14.83 0.39
N GLY A 131 -0.76 16.07 0.57
CA GLY A 131 -0.78 17.12 -0.46
C GLY A 131 -2.12 17.86 -0.52
N ASP A 132 -2.35 18.56 -1.64
CA ASP A 132 -3.48 19.50 -1.77
C ASP A 132 -4.77 18.81 -2.21
N VAL A 133 -5.40 18.12 -1.26
CA VAL A 133 -6.65 17.41 -1.50
C VAL A 133 -7.58 17.49 -0.30
N LYS A 134 -8.88 17.66 -0.58
CA LYS A 134 -9.93 17.52 0.43
C LYS A 134 -10.61 16.17 0.28
N VAL A 135 -10.32 15.24 1.18
CA VAL A 135 -10.94 13.90 1.17
C VAL A 135 -12.24 13.91 1.95
N LYS A 136 -13.35 13.67 1.24
CA LYS A 136 -14.71 13.70 1.77
C LYS A 136 -15.08 12.36 2.41
N LYS A 137 -14.65 11.26 1.78
CA LYS A 137 -15.02 9.91 2.17
C LYS A 137 -13.94 8.93 1.74
N VAL A 138 -13.64 7.97 2.61
CA VAL A 138 -12.96 6.72 2.25
C VAL A 138 -13.88 5.56 2.58
N GLU A 139 -14.03 4.63 1.65
CA GLU A 139 -14.86 3.44 1.81
C GLU A 139 -14.06 2.19 1.48
N PHE A 140 -14.24 1.18 2.33
CA PHE A 140 -13.63 -0.13 2.18
C PHE A 140 -14.72 -1.14 1.91
N SER A 141 -14.53 -1.99 0.90
CA SER A 141 -15.45 -3.07 0.56
C SER A 141 -14.69 -4.34 0.18
N GLY A 142 -15.39 -5.48 0.13
CA GLY A 142 -14.78 -6.77 -0.21
C GLY A 142 -13.96 -7.42 0.89
N PHE A 143 -13.66 -6.71 1.99
CA PHE A 143 -13.02 -7.29 3.17
C PHE A 143 -13.92 -8.33 3.86
N ALA A 144 -13.31 -9.21 4.66
CA ALA A 144 -14.06 -10.17 5.45
C ALA A 144 -14.87 -9.51 6.58
N PHE A 145 -14.53 -8.28 6.97
CA PHE A 145 -15.12 -7.49 8.06
C PHE A 145 -15.23 -8.31 9.34
N ARG A 146 -14.21 -9.14 9.60
CA ARG A 146 -14.14 -9.98 10.80
C ARG A 146 -13.81 -9.16 12.04
N VAL A 147 -13.35 -7.93 11.86
CA VAL A 147 -12.94 -7.01 12.92
C VAL A 147 -13.87 -5.80 12.91
N ASP A 148 -14.24 -5.30 14.10
CA ASP A 148 -14.86 -3.98 14.22
C ASP A 148 -13.78 -2.91 14.07
N TRP A 149 -13.82 -2.18 12.96
CA TRP A 149 -12.85 -1.14 12.65
C TRP A 149 -13.03 0.12 13.52
N ASN A 150 -14.13 0.24 14.25
CA ASN A 150 -14.35 1.33 15.22
C ASN A 150 -13.79 1.01 16.62
N SER A 151 -13.20 -0.17 16.83
CA SER A 151 -12.63 -0.55 18.13
C SER A 151 -11.23 0.04 18.33
N HIS A 152 -10.96 0.58 19.53
CA HIS A 152 -9.62 1.05 19.92
C HIS A 152 -8.71 -0.17 20.10
N ARG A 153 -7.90 -0.47 19.08
CA ARG A 153 -6.94 -1.57 19.13
C ARG A 153 -5.53 -1.02 19.13
N ASP A 154 -4.76 -1.48 20.11
CA ASP A 154 -3.32 -1.31 20.17
C ASP A 154 -2.67 -2.41 19.32
N TYR A 155 -2.21 -2.03 18.14
CA TYR A 155 -1.55 -2.94 17.19
C TYR A 155 -0.07 -3.18 17.54
N GLY A 156 0.39 -2.78 18.74
CA GLY A 156 1.81 -2.85 19.12
C GLY A 156 2.67 -1.82 18.38
N HIS A 157 2.03 -0.75 17.90
CA HIS A 157 2.63 0.28 17.06
C HIS A 157 2.23 1.66 17.59
N SER A 158 3.20 2.46 18.01
CA SER A 158 3.06 3.91 18.09
C SER A 158 2.73 4.39 16.67
N GLY A 159 1.54 5.00 16.51
CA GLY A 159 0.91 5.23 15.21
C GLY A 159 1.70 6.07 14.19
N TYR A 160 1.06 6.32 13.05
CA TYR A 160 1.58 7.11 11.92
C TYR A 160 1.67 8.62 12.20
N SER A 161 2.09 9.00 13.41
CA SER A 161 2.26 10.40 13.79
C SER A 161 3.20 11.08 12.80
N ALA A 162 2.77 12.23 12.28
CA ALA A 162 3.52 13.04 11.32
C ALA A 162 3.72 12.43 9.92
N TYR A 163 2.87 11.48 9.49
CA TYR A 163 2.84 11.03 8.09
C TYR A 163 2.67 12.20 7.11
N GLY A 164 3.44 12.15 6.01
CA GLY A 164 3.49 13.24 5.03
C GLY A 164 4.33 14.44 5.45
N THR A 165 5.09 14.36 6.54
CA THR A 165 6.05 15.40 6.98
C THR A 165 7.49 14.85 7.00
N ASP A 166 8.48 15.74 7.07
CA ASP A 166 9.91 15.38 7.18
C ASP A 166 10.23 14.55 8.45
N ASN A 167 9.35 14.58 9.44
CA ASN A 167 9.50 13.86 10.71
C ASN A 167 8.67 12.56 10.75
N TYR A 168 8.20 12.06 9.60
CA TYR A 168 7.44 10.81 9.55
C TYR A 168 8.27 9.65 10.11
N GLN A 169 7.84 9.12 11.25
CA GLN A 169 8.36 7.86 11.78
C GLN A 169 7.35 6.75 11.50
N PRO A 170 7.67 5.83 10.59
CA PRO A 170 6.80 4.72 10.30
C PRO A 170 6.73 3.75 11.49
N PRO A 171 5.56 3.14 11.75
CA PRO A 171 5.46 2.07 12.74
C PRO A 171 6.31 0.87 12.29
N ALA A 172 7.28 0.47 13.11
CA ALA A 172 8.14 -0.67 12.81
C ALA A 172 7.37 -1.99 13.00
N VAL A 173 7.23 -2.77 11.92
CA VAL A 173 6.62 -4.12 11.99
C VAL A 173 7.72 -5.16 12.07
N SER A 174 7.64 -6.02 13.08
CA SER A 174 8.44 -7.24 13.13
C SER A 174 7.83 -8.26 12.16
N ILE A 175 8.31 -8.25 10.90
CA ILE A 175 7.83 -9.08 9.77
C ILE A 175 7.76 -10.57 10.16
N THR A 176 8.64 -11.02 11.07
CA THR A 176 8.68 -12.38 11.61
C THR A 176 7.37 -12.82 12.26
N ARG A 177 6.61 -11.90 12.87
CA ARG A 177 5.35 -12.24 13.56
C ARG A 177 4.17 -12.37 12.60
N CYS A 178 4.01 -11.44 11.67
CA CYS A 178 2.88 -11.41 10.72
C CYS A 178 2.90 -12.61 9.76
N PHE A 179 4.08 -13.00 9.27
CA PHE A 179 4.22 -14.24 8.49
C PHE A 179 3.93 -15.48 9.33
N SER A 180 4.42 -15.55 10.57
CA SER A 180 4.19 -16.72 11.42
C SER A 180 2.72 -16.95 11.78
N GLU A 181 1.95 -15.87 11.99
CA GLU A 181 0.52 -15.94 12.32
C GLU A 181 -0.32 -16.28 11.08
N SER A 182 0.00 -15.70 9.91
CA SER A 182 -0.64 -16.08 8.64
C SER A 182 -0.38 -17.54 8.26
N VAL A 183 0.84 -18.05 8.45
CA VAL A 183 1.19 -19.46 8.22
C VAL A 183 0.48 -20.37 9.22
N ARG A 184 0.44 -20.03 10.51
CA ARG A 184 -0.32 -20.79 11.51
C ARG A 184 -1.81 -20.83 11.19
N SER A 185 -2.38 -19.72 10.73
CA SER A 185 -3.79 -19.62 10.33
C SER A 185 -4.10 -20.44 9.08
N ALA A 186 -3.22 -20.41 8.07
CA ALA A 186 -3.34 -21.25 6.87
C ALA A 186 -3.19 -22.75 7.19
N ALA A 187 -2.22 -23.11 8.03
CA ALA A 187 -2.02 -24.48 8.49
C ALA A 187 -3.22 -25.00 9.31
N ALA A 188 -3.77 -24.18 10.21
CA ALA A 188 -4.97 -24.52 10.99
C ALA A 188 -6.20 -24.71 10.09
N ARG A 189 -6.38 -23.87 9.06
CA ARG A 189 -7.47 -24.01 8.09
C ARG A 189 -7.32 -25.24 7.19
N SER A 190 -6.09 -25.66 6.89
CA SER A 190 -5.79 -26.89 6.15
C SER A 190 -6.04 -28.14 7.01
N ALA A 191 -5.64 -28.11 8.28
CA ALA A 191 -5.89 -29.19 9.25
C ALA A 191 -7.40 -29.43 9.48
N LEU A 192 -8.21 -28.36 9.52
CA LEU A 192 -9.68 -28.45 9.62
C LEU A 192 -10.36 -28.98 8.35
N ARG A 193 -9.69 -28.96 7.20
CA ARG A 193 -10.20 -29.49 5.90
C ARG A 193 -9.73 -30.91 5.59
N GLY A 194 -9.01 -31.56 6.50
CA GLY A 194 -8.66 -32.98 6.38
C GLY A 194 -7.80 -33.34 5.17
N LYS A 195 -6.96 -32.42 4.68
CA LYS A 195 -6.07 -32.70 3.55
C LYS A 195 -4.71 -33.22 4.02
N CYS A 196 -4.20 -34.21 3.28
CA CYS A 196 -2.99 -34.98 3.57
C CYS A 196 -1.78 -34.08 3.89
N ALA A 197 -0.93 -34.51 4.83
CA ALA A 197 0.26 -33.80 5.30
C ALA A 197 1.17 -33.29 4.16
N ASP A 198 1.11 -33.93 2.98
CA ASP A 198 1.87 -33.57 1.79
C ASP A 198 1.50 -32.21 1.18
N GLU A 199 0.21 -31.79 1.20
CA GLU A 199 -0.19 -30.47 0.67
C GLU A 199 0.30 -29.33 1.58
N ALA A 200 0.25 -29.52 2.91
CA ALA A 200 0.75 -28.54 3.87
C ALA A 200 2.28 -28.39 3.79
N GLN A 201 2.98 -29.49 3.54
CA GLN A 201 4.43 -29.50 3.35
C GLN A 201 4.83 -28.85 2.02
N MET A 202 4.02 -29.03 0.97
CA MET A 202 4.21 -28.35 -0.31
C MET A 202 4.01 -26.83 -0.16
N LEU A 203 2.94 -26.39 0.52
CA LEU A 203 2.68 -24.98 0.84
C LEU A 203 3.80 -24.35 1.67
N ALA A 204 4.28 -25.05 2.70
CA ALA A 204 5.40 -24.58 3.52
C ALA A 204 6.71 -24.45 2.71
N SER A 205 6.91 -25.34 1.73
CA SER A 205 8.05 -25.28 0.83
C SER A 205 7.96 -24.10 -0.14
N VAL A 206 6.78 -23.85 -0.71
CA VAL A 206 6.52 -22.68 -1.57
C VAL A 206 6.71 -21.36 -0.81
N ILE A 207 6.25 -21.30 0.45
CA ILE A 207 6.42 -20.12 1.32
C ILE A 207 7.89 -19.89 1.66
N LYS A 208 8.66 -20.95 1.96
CA LYS A 208 10.11 -20.83 2.16
C LYS A 208 10.81 -20.33 0.90
N ILE A 209 10.41 -20.81 -0.28
CA ILE A 209 10.97 -20.37 -1.55
C ILE A 209 10.67 -18.89 -1.81
N LEU A 210 9.44 -18.43 -1.57
CA LEU A 210 9.06 -17.01 -1.66
C LEU A 210 9.85 -16.14 -0.68
N TYR A 211 10.02 -16.58 0.57
CA TYR A 211 10.80 -15.87 1.57
C TYR A 211 12.28 -15.75 1.17
N ILE A 212 12.86 -16.84 0.67
CA ILE A 212 14.25 -16.85 0.16
C ILE A 212 14.36 -15.93 -1.05
N TYR A 213 13.43 -16.00 -2.00
CA TYR A 213 13.42 -15.16 -3.20
C TYR A 213 13.35 -13.67 -2.85
N ILE A 214 12.43 -13.28 -1.96
CA ILE A 214 12.34 -11.91 -1.45
C ILE A 214 13.67 -11.51 -0.81
N THR A 215 14.21 -12.33 0.11
CA THR A 215 15.46 -12.01 0.80
C THR A 215 16.65 -11.90 -0.15
N LEU A 216 16.70 -12.71 -1.21
CA LEU A 216 17.75 -12.68 -2.23
C LEU A 216 17.62 -11.46 -3.15
N SER A 217 16.40 -11.12 -3.60
CA SER A 217 16.15 -9.88 -4.36
C SER A 217 16.55 -8.64 -3.54
N PHE A 218 16.33 -8.65 -2.22
CA PHE A 218 16.82 -7.60 -1.32
C PHE A 218 18.36 -7.56 -1.24
N LYS A 219 19.05 -8.70 -1.36
CA LYS A 219 20.52 -8.76 -1.29
C LYS A 219 21.18 -8.30 -2.58
N GLU A 220 20.63 -8.66 -3.75
CA GLU A 220 21.12 -8.19 -5.05
C GLU A 220 20.95 -6.68 -5.21
N SER A 221 19.83 -6.12 -4.75
CA SER A 221 19.59 -4.66 -4.73
C SER A 221 20.66 -3.89 -3.94
N ASN A 222 21.17 -4.47 -2.84
CA ASN A 222 22.22 -3.87 -2.00
C ASN A 222 23.65 -4.13 -2.50
N ILE A 223 23.84 -5.04 -3.47
CA ILE A 223 25.15 -5.31 -4.09
C ILE A 223 25.39 -4.32 -5.25
N ILE A 224 24.35 -3.93 -5.98
CA ILE A 224 24.45 -2.94 -7.08
C ILE A 224 24.84 -1.54 -6.56
N GLU A 225 24.57 -1.23 -5.28
CA GLU A 225 24.93 0.05 -4.66
C GLU A 225 26.40 0.15 -4.20
N ARG A 226 27.19 -0.94 -4.22
CA ARG A 226 28.58 -0.92 -3.72
C ARG A 226 29.66 -0.63 -4.76
N ASP A 227 29.32 -0.51 -6.05
CA ASP A 227 30.31 -0.35 -7.14
C ASP A 227 30.38 1.06 -7.74
N PHE A 228 29.76 2.09 -7.15
CA PHE A 228 29.76 3.46 -7.70
C PHE A 228 30.65 4.50 -6.97
N ASP A 229 31.34 4.15 -5.89
CA ASP A 229 32.12 5.11 -5.09
C ASP A 229 33.64 5.16 -5.34
N ASN A 230 34.15 4.69 -6.50
CA ASN A 230 35.59 4.74 -6.82
C ASN A 230 35.91 5.34 -8.19
N PHE A 231 35.49 6.58 -8.44
CA PHE A 231 36.12 7.43 -9.45
C PHE A 231 36.33 8.85 -8.90
N HIS A 232 37.45 9.05 -8.21
CA HIS A 232 38.03 10.39 -8.03
C HIS A 232 38.95 10.64 -9.23
N ILE A 233 38.62 11.68 -10.01
CA ILE A 233 39.46 12.20 -11.09
C ILE A 233 40.34 13.27 -10.46
N GLU A 234 41.65 13.02 -10.37
CA GLU A 234 42.66 14.05 -10.11
C GLU A 234 42.76 14.99 -11.34
N THR A 235 42.76 16.29 -11.08
CA THR A 235 43.19 17.34 -12.03
C THR A 235 44.62 17.75 -11.78
#